data_AF-A0A4Y2STV8-F1
#
_entry.id   AF-A0A4Y2STV8-F1
#
_cell.length_a   1.000
_cell.length_b   1.000
_cell.length_c   1.000
_cell.angle_alpha   90.00
_cell.angle_beta   90.00
_cell.angle_gamma   90.00
#
_symmetry.space_group_name_H-M   'P 1'
#
loop_
_entity.id
_entity.type
_entity.pdbx_description
1 polymer ?
#
loop_
_entity_poly.entity_id
_entity_poly.type
_entity_poly.pdbx_seq_one_letter_code
_entity_poly.pdbx_strand_id
1 'polypeptide(L)'
;MAEKKRRILLFIDNFNPHSNFPALTNITVKSLLPTTTSKLLPLDQGVIRSSKVGYREQIMRRFLDSIGEGKPCASINILHQTTVKNCFIKAGFSENKTSNETEEVDSNTRRRN
;
A
#
# COMPACT_ATOMS: atom_id res chain seq x y z
N MET A 1 9.67 -17.82 4.08
CA MET A 1 10.75 -16.98 3.48
C MET A 1 12.10 -17.67 3.60
N ALA A 2 12.48 -18.13 4.80
CA ALA A 2 13.67 -18.98 5.01
C ALA A 2 13.58 -20.32 4.25
N GLU A 3 12.45 -21.03 4.33
CA GLU A 3 12.24 -22.30 3.58
C GLU A 3 12.35 -22.14 2.06
N LYS A 4 11.91 -20.99 1.54
CA LYS A 4 12.00 -20.66 0.11
C LYS A 4 13.36 -20.06 -0.28
N LYS A 5 14.34 -20.04 0.64
CA LYS A 5 15.68 -19.44 0.49
C LYS A 5 15.69 -18.01 -0.05
N ARG A 6 14.64 -17.23 0.25
CA ARG A 6 14.53 -15.83 -0.21
C ARG A 6 15.23 -14.90 0.77
N ARG A 7 16.10 -14.02 0.25
CA ARG A 7 16.69 -12.92 1.01
C ARG A 7 15.76 -11.71 0.95
N ILE A 8 15.51 -11.09 2.10
CA ILE A 8 14.66 -9.91 2.24
C ILE A 8 15.53 -8.71 2.53
N LEU A 9 15.28 -7.60 1.84
CA LEU A 9 15.84 -6.30 2.17
C LEU A 9 14.75 -5.47 2.85
N LEU A 10 14.95 -5.10 4.11
CA LEU A 10 14.02 -4.31 4.90
C LEU A 10 14.54 -2.89 5.06
N PHE A 11 13.80 -1.92 4.53
CA PHE A 11 14.09 -0.50 4.72
C PHE A 11 13.34 0.03 5.93
N ILE A 12 14.05 0.77 6.78
CA ILE A 12 13.51 1.36 8.02
C ILE A 12 13.91 2.83 8.07
N ASP A 13 13.11 3.65 8.76
CA ASP A 13 13.50 5.03 9.03
C ASP A 13 14.78 5.07 9.91
N ASN A 14 15.45 6.21 9.90
CA ASN A 14 16.64 6.41 10.73
C ASN A 14 16.25 6.84 12.14
N PHE A 15 15.37 6.09 12.80
CA PHE A 15 14.92 6.38 14.14
C PHE A 15 15.68 5.50 15.15
N ASN A 16 16.24 6.14 16.19
CA ASN A 16 17.25 5.57 17.09
C ASN A 16 16.86 4.22 17.75
N PRO A 17 15.60 3.97 18.16
CA PRO A 17 15.16 2.67 18.68
C PRO A 17 15.25 1.51 17.70
N HIS A 18 15.35 1.77 16.39
CA HIS A 18 15.54 0.73 15.37
C HIS A 18 17.00 0.32 15.18
N SER A 19 17.94 0.78 16.01
CA SER A 19 19.35 0.38 15.90
C SER A 19 19.62 -1.06 16.39
N ASN A 20 18.73 -1.63 17.21
CA ASN A 20 18.97 -2.88 17.92
C ASN A 20 18.18 -4.06 17.32
N PHE A 21 18.50 -4.46 16.08
CA PHE A 21 17.96 -5.70 15.51
C PHE A 21 18.81 -6.90 15.93
N PRO A 22 18.19 -8.03 16.31
CA PRO A 22 18.91 -9.29 16.47
C PRO A 22 19.52 -9.72 15.14
N ALA A 23 20.52 -10.60 15.16
CA ALA A 23 21.09 -11.15 13.93
C ALA A 23 20.02 -11.95 13.16
N LEU A 24 19.64 -11.46 11.98
CA LEU A 24 18.67 -12.11 11.09
C LEU A 24 19.42 -12.83 9.95
N THR A 25 19.12 -14.11 9.74
CA THR A 25 19.85 -14.96 8.77
C THR A 25 19.46 -14.71 7.31
N ASN A 26 18.22 -14.28 7.06
CA ASN A 26 17.69 -14.08 5.71
C ASN A 26 17.18 -12.65 5.46
N ILE A 27 17.38 -11.74 6.42
CA ILE A 27 16.89 -10.37 6.33
C ILE A 27 18.07 -9.42 6.50
N THR A 28 18.30 -8.59 5.50
CA THR A 28 19.21 -7.46 5.59
C THR A 28 18.40 -6.22 5.90
N VAL A 29 18.70 -5.56 7.02
CA VAL A 29 18.06 -4.30 7.39
C VAL A 29 18.93 -3.14 6.89
N LYS A 30 18.31 -2.13 6.28
CA LYS A 30 18.95 -0.89 5.84
C LYS A 30 18.16 0.30 6.37
N SER A 31 18.82 1.16 7.11
CA SER A 31 18.26 2.45 7.50
C SER A 31 18.37 3.45 6.35
N LEU A 32 17.33 4.26 6.18
CA LEU A 32 17.34 5.36 5.23
C LEU A 32 18.16 6.54 5.78
N LEU A 33 18.47 7.55 4.97
CA LEU A 33 19.29 8.68 5.44
C LEU A 33 18.54 9.48 6.55
N PRO A 34 19.26 10.10 7.50
CA PRO A 34 18.64 10.92 8.55
C PRO A 34 17.76 12.07 8.02
N THR A 35 18.00 12.54 6.80
CA THR A 35 17.28 13.63 6.15
C THR A 35 16.22 13.14 5.16
N THR A 36 15.74 11.90 5.30
CA THR A 36 14.78 11.32 4.37
C THR A 36 13.49 12.15 4.35
N THR A 37 13.32 12.92 3.28
CA THR A 37 12.06 13.63 3.04
C THR A 37 10.94 12.62 2.89
N SER A 38 9.74 12.96 3.36
CA SER A 38 8.51 12.13 3.26
C SER A 38 8.24 11.57 1.86
N LYS A 39 8.84 12.16 0.82
CA LYS A 39 8.78 11.72 -0.58
C LYS A 39 9.38 10.34 -0.84
N LEU A 40 10.42 9.96 -0.11
CA LEU A 40 11.17 8.73 -0.33
C LEU A 40 10.68 7.56 0.54
N LEU A 41 9.79 7.83 1.50
CA LEU A 41 9.24 6.83 2.39
C LEU A 41 7.83 6.48 1.92
N PRO A 42 7.54 5.27 1.41
CA PRO A 42 6.21 4.91 0.92
C PRO A 42 5.10 5.13 1.95
N LEU A 43 5.43 4.92 3.23
CA LEU A 43 4.50 5.15 4.35
C LEU A 43 4.13 6.63 4.48
N ASP A 44 5.13 7.51 4.42
CA ASP A 44 4.94 8.96 4.51
C ASP A 44 4.44 9.58 3.20
N GLN A 45 4.70 8.93 2.06
CA GLN A 45 4.31 9.36 0.72
C GLN A 45 2.79 9.24 0.48
N GLY A 46 2.06 8.61 1.39
CA GLY A 46 0.60 8.69 1.39
C GLY A 46 -0.12 7.51 2.02
N VAL A 47 0.54 6.41 2.38
CA VAL A 47 -0.16 5.27 3.01
C VAL A 47 -0.74 5.68 4.36
N ILE A 48 0.04 6.36 5.20
CA ILE A 48 -0.44 6.84 6.51
C ILE A 48 -1.56 7.86 6.31
N ARG A 49 -1.37 8.82 5.39
CA ARG A 49 -2.36 9.88 5.14
C ARG A 49 -3.68 9.30 4.62
N SER A 50 -3.64 8.46 3.59
CA SER A 50 -4.82 7.83 3.00
C SER A 50 -5.55 6.97 4.02
N SER A 51 -4.81 6.22 4.84
CA SER A 51 -5.40 5.42 5.91
C SER A 51 -6.12 6.31 6.94
N LYS A 52 -5.49 7.39 7.39
CA LYS A 52 -6.12 8.34 8.32
C LYS A 52 -7.40 8.95 7.74
N VAL A 53 -7.40 9.29 6.45
CA VAL A 53 -8.59 9.84 5.77
C VAL A 53 -9.69 8.78 5.66
N GLY A 54 -9.38 7.59 5.15
CA GLY A 54 -10.36 6.50 4.99
C GLY A 54 -10.95 6.04 6.32
N TYR A 55 -10.15 6.03 7.39
CA TYR A 55 -10.62 5.76 8.75
C TYR A 55 -11.64 6.80 9.23
N ARG A 56 -11.31 8.09 9.09
CA ARG A 56 -12.19 9.19 9.50
C ARG A 56 -13.52 9.14 8.74
N GLU A 57 -13.46 8.94 7.43
CA GLU A 57 -14.64 8.83 6.59
C GLU A 57 -15.54 7.67 7.02
N GLN A 58 -14.97 6.48 7.23
CA GLN A 58 -15.74 5.30 7.63
C GLN A 58 -16.33 5.43 9.04
N ILE A 59 -15.61 6.06 9.98
CA ILE A 59 -16.17 6.36 11.30
C ILE A 59 -17.34 7.32 11.22
N MET A 60 -17.22 8.38 10.41
CA MET A 60 -18.30 9.36 10.27
C MET A 60 -19.54 8.73 9.65
N ARG A 61 -19.38 7.91 8.60
CA ARG A 61 -20.48 7.14 8.00
C ARG A 61 -21.16 6.26 9.04
N ARG A 62 -20.38 5.52 9.84
CA ARG A 62 -20.93 4.66 10.91
C ARG A 62 -21.66 5.44 11.99
N PHE A 63 -21.14 6.59 12.39
CA PHE A 63 -21.79 7.43 13.39
C PHE A 63 -23.18 7.85 12.90
N LEU A 64 -23.30 8.25 11.63
CA LEU A 64 -24.59 8.58 11.00
C LEU A 64 -25.50 7.36 10.89
N ASP A 65 -24.99 6.19 10.46
CA ASP A 65 -25.78 4.96 10.35
C ASP A 65 -26.29 4.46 11.71
N SER A 66 -25.49 4.65 12.77
CA SER A 66 -25.84 4.24 14.14
C SER A 66 -26.96 5.12 14.71
N ILE A 67 -26.99 6.40 14.37
CA ILE A 67 -28.09 7.31 14.72
C ILE A 67 -29.39 6.89 14.01
N GLY A 68 -29.30 6.41 12.77
CA GLY A 68 -30.48 6.05 11.97
C GLY A 68 -31.06 4.65 12.23
N GLU A 69 -30.22 3.63 12.46
CA GLU A 69 -30.67 2.23 12.33
C GLU A 69 -30.29 1.30 13.50
N GLY A 70 -29.57 1.76 14.53
CA GLY A 70 -29.21 0.93 15.70
C GLY A 70 -28.40 -0.34 15.38
N LYS A 71 -27.82 -0.43 14.18
CA LYS A 71 -27.12 -1.62 13.69
C LYS A 71 -25.69 -1.74 14.27
N PRO A 72 -25.22 -2.96 14.54
CA PRO A 72 -23.86 -3.18 15.01
C PRO A 72 -22.82 -2.85 13.94
N CYS A 73 -21.69 -2.29 14.37
CA CYS A 73 -20.59 -1.89 13.50
C CYS A 73 -19.86 -3.11 12.90
N ALA A 74 -19.84 -3.22 11.57
CA ALA A 74 -18.99 -4.18 10.84
C ALA A 74 -17.48 -3.87 11.00
N SER A 75 -16.57 -4.65 10.41
CA SER A 75 -15.14 -4.31 10.38
C SER A 75 -14.82 -3.15 9.41
N ILE A 76 -13.85 -2.29 9.75
CA ILE A 76 -13.40 -1.17 8.90
C ILE A 76 -12.22 -1.65 8.07
N ASN A 77 -12.33 -1.64 6.74
CA ASN A 77 -11.15 -1.81 5.88
C ASN A 77 -10.66 -0.46 5.39
N ILE A 78 -9.57 0.02 5.97
CA ILE A 78 -9.02 1.36 5.73
C ILE A 78 -7.98 1.33 4.61
N LEU A 79 -7.39 0.17 4.33
CA LEU A 79 -6.22 0.05 3.50
C LEU A 79 -6.59 -0.48 2.11
N HIS A 80 -6.46 0.38 1.10
CA HIS A 80 -6.60 -0.02 -0.29
C HIS A 80 -5.26 -0.45 -0.89
N GLN A 81 -5.23 -1.66 -1.47
CA GLN A 81 -4.04 -2.22 -2.11
C GLN A 81 -3.51 -1.32 -3.25
N THR A 82 -4.42 -0.67 -3.97
CA THR A 82 -4.09 0.30 -5.03
C THR A 82 -3.32 1.51 -4.48
N THR A 83 -3.74 2.03 -3.32
CA THR A 83 -3.06 3.15 -2.66
C THR A 83 -1.67 2.75 -2.19
N VAL A 84 -1.52 1.57 -1.59
CA VAL A 84 -0.21 1.04 -1.20
C VAL A 84 0.69 0.92 -2.42
N LYS A 85 0.22 0.28 -3.50
CA LYS A 85 0.98 0.13 -4.74
C LYS A 85 1.45 1.49 -5.28
N ASN A 86 0.53 2.46 -5.39
CA ASN A 86 0.84 3.80 -5.91
C ASN A 86 1.86 4.55 -5.03
N CYS A 87 1.79 4.42 -3.71
CA CYS A 87 2.76 5.03 -2.81
C CYS A 87 4.16 4.42 -2.98
N PHE A 88 4.24 3.09 -3.15
CA PHE A 88 5.52 2.41 -3.42
C PHE A 88 6.11 2.79 -4.78
N ILE A 89 5.28 2.93 -5.82
CA ILE A 89 5.74 3.42 -7.13
C ILE A 89 6.28 4.84 -7.02
N LYS A 90 5.53 5.75 -6.37
CA LYS A 90 5.93 7.16 -6.22
C LYS A 90 7.19 7.35 -5.38
N ALA A 91 7.45 6.43 -4.44
CA ALA A 91 8.67 6.42 -3.64
C ALA A 91 9.85 5.71 -4.33
N GLY A 92 9.66 5.18 -5.54
CA GLY A 92 10.72 4.53 -6.33
C GLY A 92 10.99 3.07 -5.97
N PHE A 93 10.10 2.42 -5.22
CA PHE A 93 10.26 1.01 -4.81
C PHE A 93 9.62 0.01 -5.78
N SER A 94 8.88 0.50 -6.78
CA SER A 94 8.20 -0.35 -7.75
C SER A 94 8.01 0.40 -9.07
N GLU A 95 8.00 -0.34 -10.17
CA GLU A 95 7.74 0.20 -11.50
C GLU A 95 6.28 0.00 -11.89
N ASN A 96 5.76 0.94 -12.68
CA ASN A 96 4.50 0.73 -13.39
C ASN A 96 4.74 -0.30 -14.49
N LYS A 97 4.41 -1.56 -14.25
CA LYS A 97 4.20 -2.52 -15.35
C LYS A 97 2.97 -2.07 -16.12
N THR A 98 3.17 -1.22 -17.11
CA THR A 98 2.23 -1.05 -18.22
C THR A 98 2.42 -2.28 -19.09
N SER A 99 1.61 -3.32 -18.87
CA SER A 99 1.44 -4.35 -19.89
C SER A 99 0.74 -3.68 -21.06
N ASN A 100 1.51 -3.27 -22.07
CA ASN A 100 0.99 -3.03 -23.40
C ASN A 100 0.57 -4.41 -23.95
N GLU A 101 -0.63 -4.86 -23.60
CA GLU A 101 -1.35 -5.82 -24.42
C GLU A 101 -2.17 -5.00 -25.40
N THR A 102 -1.56 -4.77 -26.56
CA THR A 102 -2.29 -4.44 -27.78
C THR A 102 -3.05 -5.70 -28.17
N GLU A 103 -4.33 -5.78 -27.83
CA GLU A 103 -5.24 -6.68 -28.54
C GLU A 103 -5.80 -5.91 -29.74
N GLU A 104 -5.15 -6.13 -30.89
CA GLU A 104 -5.78 -5.90 -32.18
C GLU A 104 -6.61 -7.12 -32.58
N VAL A 105 -7.83 -6.82 -33.05
CA VAL A 105 -8.67 -7.55 -34.01
C VAL A 105 -9.43 -8.78 -33.47
N ASP A 106 -10.75 -8.61 -33.34
CA ASP A 106 -11.64 -9.46 -34.12
C ASP A 106 -12.70 -8.63 -34.86
N SER A 107 -12.52 -8.62 -36.18
CA SER A 107 -13.46 -8.15 -37.18
C SER A 107 -14.52 -9.22 -37.45
N ASN A 108 -15.78 -8.80 -37.46
CA ASN A 108 -16.98 -9.50 -37.97
C ASN A 108 -17.74 -10.41 -37.00
N THR A 109 -18.87 -9.90 -36.49
CA THR A 109 -20.18 -10.54 -36.74
C THR A 109 -21.28 -9.47 -36.88
N ARG A 110 -21.56 -9.13 -38.16
CA ARG A 110 -22.88 -9.22 -38.80
C ARG A 110 -24.04 -8.33 -38.31
N ARG A 111 -24.32 -7.33 -39.16
CA ARG A 111 -25.59 -6.64 -39.46
C ARG A 111 -26.87 -7.51 -39.36
N ARG A 112 -27.99 -6.77 -39.20
CA ARG A 112 -29.43 -7.07 -39.43
C ARG A 112 -30.16 -7.59 -38.18
N ASN A 113 -31.26 -7.02 -37.71
CA ASN A 113 -32.19 -5.98 -38.18
C ASN A 113 -32.67 -5.16 -36.97
#